data_AF-A0A932D7G9-F1
#
_entry.id   AF-A0A932D7G9-F1
#
_cell.length_a   1.000
_cell.length_b   1.000
_cell.length_c   1.000
_cell.angle_alpha   90.00
_cell.angle_beta   90.00
_cell.angle_gamma   90.00
#
_symmetry.space_group_name_H-M   'P 1'
#
loop_
_entity.id
_entity.type
_entity.pdbx_description
1 polymer ?
#
loop_
_entity_poly.entity_id
_entity_poly.type
_entity_poly.pdbx_seq_one_letter_code
_entity_poly.pdbx_strand_id
1 'polypeptide(L)'
;MSNYLAIATVTETLRQMLNASVSVVVGGATATAVRPAATGAGSPGGLPNTGVNVFLYQVSANAAWRNMDLPNRRDDASLANRPRVALDLHYLLTFYGQDNQLEPQRLLGRTVQALHAQPVLTRQQIRSTTNTVGFLATSNLAEEVELVKLTPLPLSLEELSKLWSVFFQTAYVLSLAYQATLVLIEGDESPRQALPVRERAIRVLPFQRPVIDEVSPQILEPGETLAIRGQNLSEDMTKVLFGRIAVVPTTVTAAQIEVTPPAGLAAGVSTVQVVQSVDFKTGSPAEPHRLFESNVVAFVLAPKIKINQPPPPEPVFGTVARGADFTLEVTPPIERAQDVRLLLDNYTIALPARPASDPPTRTSLKFKVPSDSPTGKFLVRIQVDGAQSKLVADAVKGYTGPKVVIICNSKCLRCTAIALNLTASGVEGLVTVKDENAVAMQDSEVAITWTLPEGTTQDDTRKTDNLGLAKFTITGGSGEYILAINDILKTDFAFDQQQSTLSQSIVK
;
A
#
# COMPACT_ATOMS: atom_id res chain seq x y z
N MET A 1 -23.25 11.53 39.77
CA MET A 1 -23.36 12.02 38.38
C MET A 1 -23.50 13.52 38.46
N SER A 2 -22.58 14.26 37.86
CA SER A 2 -22.50 15.70 37.96
C SER A 2 -22.33 16.25 36.56
N ASN A 3 -23.29 17.07 36.15
CA ASN A 3 -23.37 17.64 34.82
C ASN A 3 -22.55 18.93 34.73
N TYR A 4 -22.63 19.60 33.59
CA TYR A 4 -21.89 20.82 33.32
C TYR A 4 -22.15 21.97 34.32
N LEU A 5 -23.23 21.93 35.11
CA LEU A 5 -23.55 22.96 36.12
C LEU A 5 -22.71 22.86 37.39
N ALA A 6 -21.93 21.79 37.56
CA ALA A 6 -21.11 21.52 38.75
C ALA A 6 -20.33 22.73 39.25
N ILE A 7 -19.56 23.37 38.36
CA ILE A 7 -18.68 24.50 38.70
C ILE A 7 -19.48 25.70 39.22
N ALA A 8 -20.59 26.00 38.54
CA ALA A 8 -21.48 27.11 38.93
C ALA A 8 -22.16 26.81 40.28
N THR A 9 -22.59 25.57 40.50
CA THR A 9 -23.17 25.13 41.76
C THR A 9 -22.17 25.19 42.91
N VAL A 10 -20.91 24.77 42.71
CA VAL A 10 -19.85 24.92 43.74
C VAL A 10 -19.65 26.38 44.11
N THR A 11 -19.53 27.25 43.11
CA THR A 11 -19.29 28.68 43.30
C THR A 11 -20.43 29.35 44.07
N GLU A 12 -21.67 29.08 43.68
CA GLU A 12 -22.85 29.67 44.32
C GLU A 12 -23.09 29.11 45.73
N THR A 13 -22.85 27.81 45.93
CA THR A 13 -22.97 27.19 47.28
C THR A 13 -21.92 27.79 48.22
N LEU A 14 -20.68 27.98 47.74
CA LEU A 14 -19.62 28.66 48.50
C LEU A 14 -20.00 30.11 48.82
N ARG A 15 -20.55 30.85 47.85
CA ARG A 15 -21.04 32.22 48.05
C ARG A 15 -22.14 32.28 49.12
N GLN A 16 -23.15 31.42 49.06
CA GLN A 16 -24.24 31.38 50.04
C GLN A 16 -23.74 31.01 51.45
N MET A 17 -22.83 30.04 51.54
CA MET A 17 -22.20 29.67 52.81
C MET A 17 -21.43 30.85 53.43
N LEU A 18 -20.64 31.56 52.62
CA LEU A 18 -19.92 32.74 53.10
C LEU A 18 -20.87 33.88 53.45
N ASN A 19 -21.93 34.12 52.67
CA ASN A 19 -22.94 35.14 52.94
C ASN A 19 -23.58 34.96 54.33
N ALA A 20 -23.93 33.71 54.67
CA ALA A 20 -24.48 33.37 55.99
C ALA A 20 -23.45 33.59 57.12
N SER A 21 -22.16 33.42 56.84
CA SER A 21 -21.09 33.59 57.85
C SER A 21 -20.73 35.05 58.11
N VAL A 22 -20.68 35.90 57.08
CA VAL A 22 -20.17 37.29 57.16
C VAL A 22 -21.24 38.29 57.62
N SER A 23 -22.50 38.06 57.27
CA SER A 23 -23.64 38.91 57.65
C SER A 23 -23.86 39.00 59.18
N VAL A 24 -23.32 38.03 59.93
CA VAL A 24 -23.38 37.99 61.41
C VAL A 24 -22.32 38.88 62.06
N VAL A 25 -21.21 39.19 61.36
CA VAL A 25 -20.04 39.87 61.96
C VAL A 25 -20.02 41.38 61.68
N VAL A 26 -20.46 41.78 60.49
CA VAL A 26 -20.56 43.18 60.09
C VAL A 26 -21.95 43.41 59.51
N GLY A 27 -22.70 44.36 60.08
CA GLY A 27 -24.05 44.67 59.63
C GLY A 27 -24.06 45.14 58.18
N GLY A 28 -24.87 44.50 57.33
CA GLY A 28 -24.92 44.79 55.89
C GLY A 28 -23.82 44.12 55.05
N ALA A 29 -22.97 43.28 55.64
CA ALA A 29 -21.98 42.52 54.88
C ALA A 29 -22.63 41.45 53.98
N THR A 30 -22.18 41.36 52.74
CA THR A 30 -22.71 40.42 51.74
C THR A 30 -21.61 39.61 51.07
N ALA A 31 -21.96 38.44 50.52
CA ALA A 31 -21.06 37.67 49.68
C ALA A 31 -21.49 37.71 48.21
N THR A 32 -20.54 38.03 47.33
CA THR A 32 -20.73 38.10 45.87
C THR A 32 -19.84 37.06 45.18
N ALA A 33 -20.15 36.73 43.93
CA ALA A 33 -19.33 35.85 43.10
C ALA A 33 -19.14 36.47 41.72
N VAL A 34 -18.36 37.55 41.67
CA VAL A 34 -18.13 38.34 40.45
C VAL A 34 -16.65 38.52 40.18
N ARG A 35 -16.31 38.88 38.93
CA ARG A 35 -14.94 39.24 38.58
C ARG A 35 -14.54 40.53 39.31
N PRO A 36 -13.35 40.59 39.93
CA PRO A 36 -12.80 41.84 40.45
C PRO A 36 -12.77 42.93 39.35
N ALA A 37 -13.32 44.10 39.64
CA ALA A 37 -13.40 45.23 38.72
C ALA A 37 -13.24 46.56 39.47
N ALA A 38 -12.76 47.57 38.75
CA ALA A 38 -12.52 48.92 39.28
C ALA A 38 -13.82 49.67 39.66
N THR A 39 -14.93 49.34 38.99
CA THR A 39 -16.22 50.00 39.10
C THR A 39 -17.32 48.98 39.39
N GLY A 40 -18.33 49.38 40.16
CA GLY A 40 -19.47 48.52 40.51
C GLY A 40 -19.52 48.05 41.97
N ALA A 41 -18.72 48.60 42.88
CA ALA A 41 -18.91 48.40 44.32
C ALA A 41 -20.30 48.92 44.73
N GLY A 42 -21.12 48.06 45.34
CA GLY A 42 -22.47 48.41 45.81
C GLY A 42 -23.55 48.46 44.73
N SER A 43 -23.20 48.19 43.46
CA SER A 43 -24.19 48.07 42.39
C SER A 43 -24.86 46.69 42.41
N PRO A 44 -26.15 46.56 42.03
CA PRO A 44 -26.79 45.26 41.88
C PRO A 44 -26.00 44.35 40.92
N GLY A 45 -25.53 43.20 41.41
CA GLY A 45 -24.69 42.29 40.63
C GLY A 45 -23.21 42.69 40.52
N GLY A 46 -22.75 43.68 41.29
CA GLY A 46 -21.35 44.10 41.37
C GLY A 46 -20.61 43.61 42.62
N LEU A 47 -19.47 44.23 42.93
CA LEU A 47 -18.68 43.94 44.12
C LEU A 47 -19.42 44.40 45.40
N PRO A 48 -19.18 43.76 46.56
CA PRO A 48 -19.86 44.14 47.80
C PRO A 48 -19.28 45.45 48.33
N ASN A 49 -20.14 46.32 48.89
CA ASN A 49 -19.68 47.53 49.61
C ASN A 49 -18.87 47.15 50.86
N THR A 50 -19.42 46.22 51.63
CA THR A 50 -18.77 45.57 52.77
C THR A 50 -19.05 44.08 52.62
N GLY A 51 -18.03 43.23 52.71
CA GLY A 51 -18.21 41.79 52.58
C GLY A 51 -17.08 41.06 51.85
N VAL A 52 -17.41 39.90 51.28
CA VAL A 52 -16.45 39.00 50.62
C VAL A 52 -16.87 38.71 49.19
N ASN A 53 -15.92 38.75 48.26
CA ASN A 53 -16.15 38.32 46.88
C ASN A 53 -15.44 37.00 46.60
N VAL A 54 -16.15 36.06 45.98
CA VAL A 54 -15.66 34.73 45.61
C VAL A 54 -15.33 34.74 44.12
N PHE A 55 -14.05 34.75 43.76
CA PHE A 55 -13.62 34.78 42.37
C PHE A 55 -12.91 33.49 41.96
N LEU A 56 -13.48 32.73 41.03
CA LEU A 56 -12.81 31.57 40.41
C LEU A 56 -11.74 32.06 39.43
N TYR A 57 -10.47 32.00 39.82
CA TYR A 57 -9.36 32.54 39.01
C TYR A 57 -8.65 31.47 38.19
N GLN A 58 -8.73 30.20 38.58
CA GLN A 58 -8.08 29.09 37.88
C GLN A 58 -8.86 27.77 38.05
N VAL A 59 -8.84 26.95 37.00
CA VAL A 59 -9.32 25.57 37.00
C VAL A 59 -8.19 24.68 36.51
N SER A 60 -7.91 23.59 37.23
CA SER A 60 -6.90 22.60 36.81
C SER A 60 -7.46 21.18 36.88
N ALA A 61 -6.85 20.27 36.12
CA ALA A 61 -7.17 18.85 36.23
C ALA A 61 -6.67 18.30 37.58
N ASN A 62 -7.49 17.52 38.25
CA ASN A 62 -7.10 16.86 39.49
C ASN A 62 -6.09 15.74 39.21
N ALA A 63 -4.90 15.84 39.79
CA ALA A 63 -3.79 14.95 39.48
C ALA A 63 -4.05 13.48 39.86
N ALA A 64 -4.85 13.23 40.91
CA ALA A 64 -5.14 11.88 41.38
C ALA A 64 -6.20 11.17 40.52
N TRP A 65 -7.12 11.92 39.89
CA TRP A 65 -8.27 11.35 39.19
C TRP A 65 -8.25 11.53 37.66
N ARG A 66 -7.32 12.32 37.10
CA ARG A 66 -7.27 12.62 35.65
C ARG A 66 -7.19 11.41 34.70
N ASN A 67 -6.73 10.25 35.19
CA ASN A 67 -6.52 9.04 34.38
C ASN A 67 -7.48 7.88 34.72
N MET A 68 -8.46 8.11 35.62
CA MET A 68 -9.34 7.05 36.11
C MET A 68 -10.39 6.58 35.09
N ASP A 69 -10.59 7.31 33.99
CA ASP A 69 -11.67 7.05 33.02
C ASP A 69 -11.20 6.44 31.68
N LEU A 70 -9.89 6.21 31.53
CA LEU A 70 -9.31 5.74 30.28
C LEU A 70 -9.08 4.21 30.30
N PRO A 71 -9.42 3.48 29.21
CA PRO A 71 -10.08 3.93 27.97
C PRO A 71 -11.61 4.03 28.11
N ASN A 72 -12.21 5.04 27.47
CA ASN A 72 -13.66 5.30 27.48
C ASN A 72 -14.39 4.84 26.19
N ARG A 73 -13.64 4.48 25.13
CA ARG A 73 -14.17 3.99 23.85
C ARG A 73 -13.63 2.62 23.49
N ARG A 74 -14.45 1.86 22.77
CA ARG A 74 -14.11 0.59 22.14
C ARG A 74 -13.43 0.81 20.79
N ASP A 75 -12.94 -0.28 20.20
CA ASP A 75 -12.41 -0.35 18.83
C ASP A 75 -13.42 0.11 17.77
N ASP A 76 -14.71 -0.17 17.97
CA ASP A 76 -15.82 0.32 17.14
C ASP A 76 -16.22 1.79 17.41
N ALA A 77 -15.42 2.52 18.18
CA ALA A 77 -15.64 3.88 18.67
C ALA A 77 -16.88 4.07 19.58
N SER A 78 -17.62 3.02 19.93
CA SER A 78 -18.71 3.08 20.91
C SER A 78 -18.20 3.31 22.32
N LEU A 79 -19.02 3.91 23.18
CA LEU A 79 -18.64 4.20 24.57
C LEU A 79 -18.65 2.95 25.42
N ALA A 80 -17.50 2.63 26.01
CA ALA A 80 -17.34 1.59 27.01
C ALA A 80 -17.75 2.08 28.40
N ASN A 81 -17.33 3.30 28.76
CA ASN A 81 -17.63 3.97 30.00
C ASN A 81 -18.07 5.41 29.71
N ARG A 82 -18.82 6.01 30.63
CA ARG A 82 -19.16 7.44 30.53
C ARG A 82 -17.89 8.27 30.78
N PRO A 83 -17.50 9.16 29.86
CA PRO A 83 -16.34 10.03 30.06
C PRO A 83 -16.55 10.95 31.27
N ARG A 84 -15.50 11.14 32.07
CA ARG A 84 -15.51 12.00 33.25
C ARG A 84 -14.23 12.80 33.36
N VAL A 85 -14.37 14.08 33.67
CA VAL A 85 -13.24 14.95 34.00
C VAL A 85 -13.25 15.26 35.49
N ALA A 86 -12.07 15.23 36.08
CA ALA A 86 -11.82 15.54 37.46
C ALA A 86 -11.10 16.88 37.56
N LEU A 87 -11.69 17.84 38.28
CA LEU A 87 -11.24 19.22 38.35
C LEU A 87 -10.99 19.68 39.80
N ASP A 88 -10.00 20.55 39.92
CA ASP A 88 -9.72 21.37 41.10
C ASP A 88 -10.02 22.84 40.76
N LEU A 89 -10.90 23.48 41.54
CA LEU A 89 -11.31 24.86 41.33
C LEU A 89 -10.59 25.78 42.32
N HIS A 90 -9.93 26.83 41.83
CA HIS A 90 -9.11 27.72 42.63
C HIS A 90 -9.80 29.08 42.77
N TYR A 91 -10.22 29.39 43.98
CA TYR A 91 -10.94 30.60 44.33
C TYR A 91 -10.02 31.60 45.03
N LEU A 92 -10.14 32.87 44.65
CA LEU A 92 -9.58 34.00 45.37
C LEU A 92 -10.73 34.71 46.10
N LEU A 93 -10.66 34.73 47.41
CA LEU A 93 -11.59 35.43 48.28
C LEU A 93 -11.04 36.82 48.57
N THR A 94 -11.74 37.88 48.16
CA THR A 94 -11.32 39.27 48.37
C THR A 94 -12.27 39.98 49.33
N PHE A 95 -11.70 40.79 50.24
CA PHE A 95 -12.45 41.38 51.36
C PHE A 95 -12.58 42.89 51.22
N TYR A 96 -13.81 43.41 51.31
CA TYR A 96 -14.15 44.81 51.14
C TYR A 96 -14.83 45.36 52.41
N GLY A 97 -14.63 46.64 52.68
CA GLY A 97 -15.23 47.34 53.82
C GLY A 97 -14.42 48.58 54.21
N GLN A 98 -14.77 49.20 55.33
CA GLN A 98 -14.07 50.35 55.86
C GLN A 98 -12.79 49.95 56.61
N ASP A 99 -11.63 50.39 56.09
CA ASP A 99 -10.32 50.06 56.68
C ASP A 99 -10.12 50.64 58.09
N ASN A 100 -10.66 51.83 58.37
CA ASN A 100 -10.56 52.45 59.70
C ASN A 100 -11.29 51.64 60.79
N GLN A 101 -12.24 50.78 60.41
CA GLN A 101 -12.95 49.86 61.29
C GLN A 101 -12.40 48.43 61.24
N LEU A 102 -11.32 48.21 60.48
CA LEU A 102 -10.71 46.90 60.25
C LEU A 102 -11.73 45.87 59.72
N GLU A 103 -12.73 46.32 58.95
CA GLU A 103 -13.76 45.44 58.41
C GLU A 103 -13.19 44.33 57.52
N PRO A 104 -12.25 44.60 56.58
CA PRO A 104 -11.66 43.55 55.75
C PRO A 104 -10.97 42.44 56.58
N GLN A 105 -10.25 42.80 57.64
CA GLN A 105 -9.53 41.86 58.51
C GLN A 105 -10.51 41.03 59.37
N ARG A 106 -11.57 41.66 59.89
CA ARG A 106 -12.63 40.97 60.64
C ARG A 106 -13.38 39.98 59.75
N LEU A 107 -13.70 40.38 58.52
CA LEU A 107 -14.34 39.53 57.52
C LEU A 107 -13.45 38.36 57.08
N LEU A 108 -12.14 38.61 56.92
CA LEU A 108 -11.14 37.56 56.66
C LEU A 108 -11.11 36.55 57.81
N GLY A 109 -10.99 37.02 59.06
CA GLY A 109 -10.96 36.15 60.23
C GLY A 109 -12.21 35.27 60.35
N ARG A 110 -13.40 35.85 60.10
CA ARG A 110 -14.66 35.10 60.09
C ARG A 110 -14.72 34.07 58.96
N THR A 111 -14.30 34.44 57.76
CA THR A 111 -14.27 33.54 56.60
C THR A 111 -13.35 32.35 56.86
N VAL A 112 -12.14 32.59 57.40
CA VAL A 112 -11.21 31.52 57.78
C VAL A 112 -11.83 30.61 58.84
N GLN A 113 -12.45 31.17 59.87
CA GLN A 113 -13.12 30.40 60.90
C GLN A 113 -14.25 29.53 60.32
N ALA A 114 -15.09 30.09 59.44
CA ALA A 114 -16.22 29.38 58.85
C ALA A 114 -15.77 28.24 57.94
N LEU A 115 -14.79 28.49 57.06
CA LEU A 115 -14.25 27.48 56.14
C LEU A 115 -13.47 26.39 56.87
N HIS A 116 -12.80 26.72 57.98
CA HIS A 116 -12.11 25.72 58.80
C HIS A 116 -13.10 24.87 59.62
N ALA A 117 -14.20 25.47 60.11
CA ALA A 117 -15.23 24.74 60.83
C ALA A 117 -16.06 23.82 59.92
N GLN A 118 -16.27 24.23 58.66
CA GLN A 118 -17.00 23.46 57.66
C GLN A 118 -16.25 23.42 56.32
N PRO A 119 -15.21 22.58 56.21
CA PRO A 119 -14.35 22.51 55.03
C PRO A 119 -14.96 21.68 53.88
N VAL A 120 -16.28 21.44 53.88
CA VAL A 120 -16.96 20.61 52.89
C VAL A 120 -18.31 21.21 52.53
N LEU A 121 -18.59 21.29 51.24
CA LEU A 121 -19.91 21.62 50.72
C LEU A 121 -20.82 20.40 50.86
N THR A 122 -21.78 20.47 51.80
CA THR A 122 -22.67 19.36 52.08
C THR A 122 -23.74 19.21 51.00
N ARG A 123 -24.26 17.99 50.81
CA ARG A 123 -25.37 17.72 49.87
C ARG A 123 -26.59 18.58 50.17
N GLN A 124 -26.87 18.86 51.44
CA GLN A 124 -27.99 19.71 51.85
C GLN A 124 -27.80 21.17 51.41
N GLN A 125 -26.59 21.72 51.57
CA GLN A 125 -26.30 23.08 51.08
C GLN A 125 -26.42 23.16 49.57
N ILE A 126 -25.85 22.18 48.85
CA ILE A 126 -25.93 22.10 47.39
C ILE A 126 -27.41 22.06 46.95
N ARG A 127 -28.23 21.18 47.53
CA ARG A 127 -29.67 21.10 47.24
C ARG A 127 -30.42 22.38 47.56
N SER A 128 -30.09 23.03 48.68
CA SER A 128 -30.68 24.32 49.04
C SER A 128 -30.37 25.37 47.98
N THR A 129 -29.13 25.40 47.48
CA THR A 129 -28.70 26.30 46.43
C THR A 129 -29.42 26.02 45.11
N THR A 130 -29.49 24.77 44.66
CA THR A 130 -30.17 24.40 43.40
C THR A 130 -31.66 24.69 43.45
N ASN A 131 -32.31 24.54 44.61
CA ASN A 131 -33.73 24.85 44.78
C ASN A 131 -34.02 26.37 44.81
N THR A 132 -33.05 27.18 45.22
CA THR A 132 -33.22 28.63 45.36
C THR A 132 -32.82 29.39 44.10
N VAL A 133 -31.87 28.85 43.32
CA VAL A 133 -31.27 29.52 42.17
C VAL A 133 -31.75 28.86 40.88
N GLY A 134 -32.66 29.52 40.16
CA GLY A 134 -33.37 28.92 39.02
C GLY A 134 -32.48 28.38 37.90
N PHE A 135 -31.36 29.04 37.59
CA PHE A 135 -30.41 28.57 36.56
C PHE A 135 -29.54 27.38 37.01
N LEU A 136 -29.61 26.98 38.28
CA LEU A 136 -28.94 25.80 38.84
C LEU A 136 -29.90 24.66 39.17
N ALA A 137 -31.20 24.80 38.86
CA ALA A 137 -32.24 23.87 39.28
C ALA A 137 -32.01 22.43 38.80
N THR A 138 -31.34 22.25 37.66
CA THR A 138 -31.04 20.93 37.07
C THR A 138 -29.65 20.41 37.43
N SER A 139 -28.93 21.05 38.34
CA SER A 139 -27.61 20.56 38.79
C SER A 139 -27.77 19.31 39.66
N ASN A 140 -27.03 18.26 39.31
CA ASN A 140 -27.00 16.97 40.01
C ASN A 140 -25.71 16.78 40.84
N LEU A 141 -24.94 17.85 41.09
CA LEU A 141 -23.72 17.81 41.91
C LEU A 141 -23.92 17.13 43.29
N ALA A 142 -25.10 17.28 43.90
CA ALA A 142 -25.41 16.66 45.19
C ALA A 142 -25.47 15.12 45.14
N GLU A 143 -25.62 14.53 43.95
CA GLU A 143 -25.67 13.08 43.70
C GLU A 143 -24.27 12.49 43.49
N GLU A 144 -23.21 13.31 43.51
CA GLU A 144 -21.85 12.80 43.44
C GLU A 144 -21.46 11.98 44.68
N VAL A 145 -20.61 10.99 44.42
CA VAL A 145 -20.10 10.08 45.44
C VAL A 145 -19.17 10.85 46.40
N GLU A 146 -18.23 11.62 45.84
CA GLU A 146 -17.34 12.50 46.58
C GLU A 146 -17.97 13.88 46.80
N LEU A 147 -17.77 14.43 48.01
CA LEU A 147 -18.15 15.80 48.32
C LEU A 147 -17.02 16.77 47.99
N VAL A 148 -17.39 18.01 47.67
CA VAL A 148 -16.43 19.08 47.40
C VAL A 148 -15.86 19.60 48.72
N LYS A 149 -14.57 19.39 48.92
CA LYS A 149 -13.75 19.80 50.05
C LYS A 149 -13.06 21.12 49.73
N LEU A 150 -13.05 22.02 50.69
CA LEU A 150 -12.45 23.35 50.61
C LEU A 150 -11.18 23.35 51.45
N THR A 151 -10.06 23.70 50.84
CA THR A 151 -8.76 23.72 51.50
C THR A 151 -8.07 25.06 51.24
N PRO A 152 -7.41 25.66 52.24
CA PRO A 152 -6.67 26.90 52.02
C PRO A 152 -5.50 26.62 51.09
N LEU A 153 -5.31 27.50 50.10
CA LEU A 153 -4.20 27.43 49.16
C LEU A 153 -3.21 28.56 49.50
N PRO A 154 -1.99 28.24 49.96
CA PRO A 154 -1.00 29.27 50.24
C PRO A 154 -0.52 29.87 48.91
N LEU A 155 -0.73 31.18 48.72
CA LEU A 155 -0.12 31.94 47.63
C LEU A 155 0.99 32.82 48.21
N SER A 156 2.14 32.82 47.54
CA SER A 156 3.23 33.74 47.82
C SER A 156 2.85 35.18 47.43
N LEU A 157 3.58 36.15 47.99
CA LEU A 157 3.41 37.56 47.61
C LEU A 157 3.64 37.78 46.12
N GLU A 158 4.58 37.06 45.51
CA GLU A 158 4.85 37.13 44.07
C GLU A 158 3.65 36.64 43.25
N GLU A 159 3.05 35.50 43.61
CA GLU A 159 1.87 34.96 42.94
C GLU A 159 0.66 35.87 43.07
N LEU A 160 0.43 36.41 44.27
CA LEU A 160 -0.63 37.40 44.51
C LEU A 160 -0.38 38.67 43.69
N SER A 161 0.84 39.18 43.66
CA SER A 161 1.21 40.37 42.87
C SER A 161 0.98 40.14 41.38
N LYS A 162 1.37 38.98 40.85
CA LYS A 162 1.11 38.60 39.45
C LYS A 162 -0.38 38.49 39.17
N LEU A 163 -1.15 37.84 40.03
CA LEU A 163 -2.61 37.71 39.85
C LEU A 163 -3.27 39.08 39.78
N TRP A 164 -2.93 39.98 40.70
CA TRP A 164 -3.48 41.34 40.73
C TRP A 164 -2.99 42.22 39.57
N SER A 165 -1.79 42.00 39.04
CA SER A 165 -1.27 42.74 37.88
C SER A 165 -2.10 42.57 36.61
N VAL A 166 -2.85 41.45 36.49
CA VAL A 166 -3.78 41.21 35.37
C VAL A 166 -4.97 42.18 35.41
N PHE A 167 -5.31 42.71 36.59
CA PHE A 167 -6.41 43.65 36.77
C PHE A 167 -5.90 45.10 36.72
N PHE A 168 -5.51 45.56 35.52
CA PHE A 168 -4.85 46.87 35.28
C PHE A 168 -5.56 48.11 35.86
N GLN A 169 -6.87 48.04 36.13
CA GLN A 169 -7.64 49.15 36.70
C GLN A 169 -8.11 48.92 38.15
N THR A 170 -7.80 47.77 38.76
CA THR A 170 -8.28 47.41 40.10
C THR A 170 -7.11 47.46 41.09
N ALA A 171 -7.27 48.22 42.16
CA ALA A 171 -6.28 48.25 43.24
C ALA A 171 -6.17 46.88 43.92
N TYR A 172 -5.00 46.60 44.50
CA TYR A 172 -4.80 45.40 45.33
C TYR A 172 -5.78 45.39 46.51
N VAL A 173 -6.44 44.26 46.73
CA VAL A 173 -7.37 44.04 47.85
C VAL A 173 -6.86 42.92 48.73
N LEU A 174 -7.11 43.01 50.04
CA LEU A 174 -6.84 41.92 50.99
C LEU A 174 -7.50 40.63 50.49
N SER A 175 -6.70 39.59 50.31
CA SER A 175 -7.12 38.36 49.61
C SER A 175 -6.66 37.09 50.31
N LEU A 176 -7.42 36.01 50.13
CA LEU A 176 -7.07 34.65 50.58
C LEU A 176 -7.48 33.63 49.51
N ALA A 177 -6.64 32.65 49.20
CA ALA A 177 -6.97 31.63 48.20
C ALA A 177 -7.45 30.31 48.83
N TYR A 178 -8.41 29.67 48.17
CA TYR A 178 -8.95 28.36 48.54
C TYR A 178 -9.09 27.49 47.31
N GLN A 179 -8.79 26.21 47.47
CA GLN A 179 -9.03 25.18 46.46
C GLN A 179 -10.27 24.37 46.84
N ALA A 180 -11.17 24.17 45.88
CA ALA A 180 -12.30 23.25 45.97
C ALA A 180 -12.00 21.97 45.16
N THR A 181 -11.93 20.83 45.86
CA THR A 181 -11.61 19.51 45.30
C THR A 181 -12.48 18.44 45.95
N LEU A 182 -13.03 17.42 45.29
CA LEU A 182 -12.93 17.03 43.90
C LEU A 182 -14.22 17.42 43.18
N VAL A 183 -14.12 18.10 42.03
CA VAL A 183 -15.29 18.41 41.19
C VAL A 183 -15.27 17.49 39.97
N LEU A 184 -16.20 16.54 39.93
CA LEU A 184 -16.39 15.65 38.79
C LEU A 184 -17.42 16.24 37.83
N ILE A 185 -17.16 16.13 36.53
CA ILE A 185 -18.13 16.43 35.46
C ILE A 185 -18.16 15.24 34.52
N GLU A 186 -19.34 14.69 34.30
CA GLU A 186 -19.57 13.57 33.40
C GLU A 186 -20.24 14.03 32.09
N GLY A 187 -19.97 13.31 30.99
CA GLY A 187 -20.67 13.53 29.72
C GLY A 187 -22.12 13.00 29.73
N ASP A 188 -22.97 13.57 28.89
CA ASP A 188 -24.38 13.18 28.79
C ASP A 188 -24.59 11.83 28.08
N GLU A 189 -23.56 11.31 27.43
CA GLU A 189 -23.62 10.07 26.68
C GLU A 189 -23.80 8.85 27.61
N SER A 190 -24.59 7.88 27.15
CA SER A 190 -24.84 6.64 27.88
C SER A 190 -23.98 5.50 27.32
N PRO A 191 -23.09 4.89 28.13
CA PRO A 191 -22.29 3.77 27.67
C PRO A 191 -23.17 2.56 27.35
N ARG A 192 -22.78 1.78 26.34
CA ARG A 192 -23.44 0.50 26.05
C ARG A 192 -22.84 -0.57 26.94
N GLN A 193 -23.67 -1.32 27.66
CA GLN A 193 -23.18 -2.46 28.44
C GLN A 193 -22.67 -3.54 27.50
N ALA A 194 -21.48 -4.10 27.78
CA ALA A 194 -21.00 -5.26 27.04
C ALA A 194 -21.95 -6.44 27.28
N LEU A 195 -22.23 -7.20 26.22
CA LEU A 195 -22.98 -8.45 26.37
C LEU A 195 -22.20 -9.41 27.27
N PRO A 196 -22.88 -10.17 28.14
CA PRO A 196 -22.21 -11.16 28.97
C PRO A 196 -21.53 -12.21 28.07
N VAL A 197 -20.30 -12.59 28.43
CA VAL A 197 -19.58 -13.67 27.75
C VAL A 197 -20.34 -14.97 28.01
N ARG A 198 -20.99 -15.51 26.96
CA ARG A 198 -21.77 -16.76 27.05
C ARG A 198 -20.88 -17.99 27.15
N GLU A 199 -19.88 -18.07 26.28
CA GLU A 199 -18.98 -19.22 26.15
C GLU A 199 -17.54 -18.73 25.96
N ARG A 200 -16.57 -19.47 26.51
CA ARG A 200 -15.14 -19.24 26.28
C ARG A 200 -14.60 -20.42 25.49
N ALA A 201 -14.20 -20.19 24.25
CA ALA A 201 -13.55 -21.21 23.42
C ALA A 201 -12.04 -21.02 23.49
N ILE A 202 -11.36 -21.93 24.17
CA ILE A 202 -9.90 -21.93 24.31
C ILE A 202 -9.37 -23.11 23.52
N ARG A 203 -8.45 -22.84 22.60
CA ARG A 203 -7.74 -23.87 21.83
C ARG A 203 -6.25 -23.73 22.08
N VAL A 204 -5.62 -24.82 22.50
CA VAL A 204 -4.17 -24.90 22.73
C VAL A 204 -3.59 -25.75 21.60
N LEU A 205 -2.64 -25.18 20.87
CA LEU A 205 -1.93 -25.87 19.79
C LEU A 205 -0.43 -25.85 20.12
N PRO A 206 0.30 -26.96 19.88
CA PRO A 206 1.75 -26.94 19.93
C PRO A 206 2.28 -25.98 18.86
N PHE A 207 3.43 -25.35 19.12
CA PHE A 207 4.04 -24.44 18.15
C PHE A 207 4.66 -25.23 16.99
N GLN A 208 3.83 -25.59 16.01
CA GLN A 208 4.21 -26.31 14.80
C GLN A 208 4.19 -25.34 13.63
N ARG A 209 5.31 -24.64 13.41
CA ARG A 209 5.41 -23.71 12.30
C ARG A 209 5.49 -24.49 10.98
N PRO A 210 4.66 -24.17 9.96
CA PRO A 210 4.81 -24.74 8.64
C PRO A 210 6.13 -24.28 8.02
N VAL A 211 6.84 -25.18 7.36
CA VAL A 211 8.08 -24.87 6.63
C VAL A 211 7.95 -25.43 5.22
N ILE A 212 8.24 -24.61 4.22
CA ILE A 212 8.32 -25.02 2.82
C ILE A 212 9.78 -25.35 2.52
N ASP A 213 10.04 -26.59 2.13
CA ASP A 213 11.36 -27.08 1.74
C ASP A 213 11.59 -26.87 0.24
N GLU A 214 10.60 -27.23 -0.58
CA GLU A 214 10.69 -27.10 -2.04
C GLU A 214 9.33 -26.85 -2.70
N VAL A 215 9.41 -26.31 -3.93
CA VAL A 215 8.27 -26.17 -4.85
C VAL A 215 8.60 -26.87 -6.15
N SER A 216 7.68 -27.69 -6.64
CA SER A 216 7.87 -28.48 -7.86
C SER A 216 6.64 -28.40 -8.76
N PRO A 217 6.79 -28.12 -10.05
CA PRO A 217 8.04 -27.72 -10.71
C PRO A 217 8.49 -26.29 -10.32
N GLN A 218 9.78 -26.00 -10.44
CA GLN A 218 10.31 -24.65 -10.19
C GLN A 218 9.88 -23.65 -11.29
N ILE A 219 9.66 -24.14 -12.51
CA ILE A 219 9.14 -23.37 -13.65
C ILE A 219 7.79 -23.98 -14.04
N LEU A 220 6.74 -23.17 -13.97
CA LEU A 220 5.35 -23.61 -14.10
C LEU A 220 4.64 -22.83 -15.21
N GLU A 221 3.82 -23.49 -16.04
CA GLU A 221 2.91 -22.80 -16.95
C GLU A 221 1.58 -22.40 -16.28
N PRO A 222 0.87 -21.38 -16.80
CA PRO A 222 -0.44 -21.00 -16.26
C PRO A 222 -1.43 -22.16 -16.33
N GLY A 223 -2.07 -22.46 -15.20
CA GLY A 223 -3.04 -23.56 -15.06
C GLY A 223 -2.44 -24.91 -14.67
N GLU A 224 -1.11 -25.05 -14.63
CA GLU A 224 -0.46 -26.24 -14.06
C GLU A 224 -0.56 -26.23 -12.53
N THR A 225 -0.50 -27.42 -11.92
CA THR A 225 -0.52 -27.57 -10.46
C THR A 225 0.89 -27.46 -9.90
N LEU A 226 1.04 -26.62 -8.87
CA LEU A 226 2.27 -26.50 -8.09
C LEU A 226 2.19 -27.42 -6.87
N ALA A 227 3.17 -28.32 -6.72
CA ALA A 227 3.36 -29.12 -5.52
C ALA A 227 4.32 -28.38 -4.58
N ILE A 228 3.86 -28.06 -3.38
CA ILE A 228 4.64 -27.44 -2.30
C ILE A 228 4.94 -28.51 -1.29
N ARG A 229 6.21 -28.85 -1.06
CA ARG A 229 6.62 -29.87 -0.09
C ARG A 229 7.32 -29.24 1.09
N GLY A 230 7.16 -29.85 2.25
CA GLY A 230 7.62 -29.27 3.49
C GLY A 230 7.19 -30.04 4.72
N GLN A 231 7.05 -29.32 5.83
CA GLN A 231 6.70 -29.88 7.14
C GLN A 231 5.59 -29.06 7.79
N ASN A 232 4.73 -29.74 8.55
CA ASN A 232 3.59 -29.15 9.27
C ASN A 232 2.70 -28.28 8.38
N LEU A 233 2.53 -28.65 7.11
CA LEU A 233 1.81 -27.85 6.13
C LEU A 233 0.27 -27.90 6.27
N SER A 234 -0.26 -28.80 7.10
CA SER A 234 -1.70 -29.03 7.23
C SER A 234 -2.22 -28.63 8.60
N GLU A 235 -3.23 -27.77 8.62
CA GLU A 235 -4.05 -27.41 9.79
C GLU A 235 -5.52 -27.24 9.38
N ASP A 236 -6.43 -26.94 10.32
CA ASP A 236 -7.89 -26.78 10.11
C ASP A 236 -8.26 -26.00 8.84
N MET A 237 -7.63 -24.84 8.63
CA MET A 237 -7.75 -24.08 7.39
C MET A 237 -6.37 -23.67 6.91
N THR A 238 -5.98 -24.23 5.76
CA THR A 238 -4.72 -23.90 5.10
C THR A 238 -5.01 -23.16 3.81
N LYS A 239 -4.40 -21.99 3.63
CA LYS A 239 -4.40 -21.22 2.39
C LYS A 239 -2.99 -21.02 1.90
N VAL A 240 -2.84 -20.91 0.59
CA VAL A 240 -1.57 -20.58 -0.05
C VAL A 240 -1.66 -19.17 -0.58
N LEU A 241 -0.77 -18.29 -0.13
CA LEU A 241 -0.58 -16.95 -0.66
C LEU A 241 0.37 -17.00 -1.84
N PHE A 242 -0.08 -16.48 -2.98
CA PHE A 242 0.75 -16.14 -4.12
C PHE A 242 0.91 -14.63 -4.18
N GLY A 243 2.04 -14.11 -3.70
CA GLY A 243 2.20 -12.69 -3.41
C GLY A 243 1.15 -12.21 -2.40
N ARG A 244 0.12 -11.51 -2.87
CA ARG A 244 -1.00 -11.02 -2.03
C ARG A 244 -2.32 -11.77 -2.24
N ILE A 245 -2.36 -12.74 -3.14
CA ILE A 245 -3.59 -13.46 -3.50
C ILE A 245 -3.66 -14.77 -2.72
N ALA A 246 -4.69 -14.94 -1.89
CA ALA A 246 -4.93 -16.18 -1.16
C ALA A 246 -5.74 -17.17 -2.01
N VAL A 247 -5.24 -18.40 -2.12
CA VAL A 247 -5.88 -19.50 -2.83
C VAL A 247 -6.08 -20.68 -1.89
N VAL A 248 -7.23 -21.33 -2.01
CA VAL A 248 -7.51 -22.59 -1.33
C VAL A 248 -6.86 -23.71 -2.15
N PRO A 249 -5.91 -24.47 -1.56
CA PRO A 249 -5.27 -25.58 -2.25
C PRO A 249 -6.26 -26.72 -2.54
N THR A 250 -5.98 -27.49 -3.60
CA THR A 250 -6.77 -28.65 -4.02
C THR A 250 -6.58 -29.82 -3.07
N THR A 251 -5.36 -30.01 -2.56
CA THR A 251 -5.03 -31.07 -1.60
C THR A 251 -4.03 -30.54 -0.58
N VAL A 252 -4.23 -30.90 0.69
CA VAL A 252 -3.38 -30.50 1.81
C VAL A 252 -3.07 -31.71 2.66
N THR A 253 -1.78 -31.95 2.87
CA THR A 253 -1.26 -32.93 3.82
C THR A 253 -0.17 -32.26 4.65
N ALA A 254 0.26 -32.89 5.74
CA ALA A 254 1.33 -32.33 6.59
C ALA A 254 2.66 -32.14 5.84
N ALA A 255 2.90 -32.89 4.76
CA ALA A 255 4.16 -32.89 4.01
C ALA A 255 4.07 -32.29 2.59
N GLN A 256 2.87 -32.19 2.02
CA GLN A 256 2.67 -31.72 0.65
C GLN A 256 1.33 -30.99 0.48
N ILE A 257 1.35 -29.89 -0.25
CA ILE A 257 0.18 -29.15 -0.72
C ILE A 257 0.19 -29.13 -2.25
N GLU A 258 -0.96 -29.36 -2.86
CA GLU A 258 -1.17 -29.19 -4.30
C GLU A 258 -2.11 -28.01 -4.55
N VAL A 259 -1.65 -27.05 -5.35
CA VAL A 259 -2.41 -25.82 -5.61
C VAL A 259 -2.11 -25.29 -7.00
N THR A 260 -3.14 -24.80 -7.69
CA THR A 260 -2.98 -24.10 -8.97
C THR A 260 -2.85 -22.59 -8.71
N PRO A 261 -1.82 -21.91 -9.22
CA PRO A 261 -1.72 -20.46 -9.05
C PRO A 261 -2.90 -19.73 -9.70
N PRO A 262 -3.34 -18.61 -9.12
CA PRO A 262 -4.49 -17.86 -9.61
C PRO A 262 -4.16 -17.09 -10.90
N ALA A 263 -5.16 -16.89 -11.76
CA ALA A 263 -5.01 -16.22 -13.05
C ALA A 263 -4.57 -14.73 -12.98
N GLY A 264 -4.65 -14.11 -11.81
CA GLY A 264 -4.27 -12.71 -11.59
C GLY A 264 -2.77 -12.48 -11.36
N LEU A 265 -1.94 -13.53 -11.32
CA LEU A 265 -0.49 -13.38 -11.18
C LEU A 265 0.14 -12.90 -12.48
N ALA A 266 1.21 -12.12 -12.35
CA ALA A 266 2.03 -11.74 -13.48
C ALA A 266 2.99 -12.88 -13.90
N ALA A 267 3.39 -12.90 -15.17
CA ALA A 267 4.47 -13.78 -15.63
C ALA A 267 5.81 -13.42 -14.94
N GLY A 268 6.71 -14.38 -14.79
CA GLY A 268 8.04 -14.16 -14.18
C GLY A 268 8.16 -14.77 -12.78
N VAL A 269 9.07 -14.23 -11.96
CA VAL A 269 9.34 -14.72 -10.60
C VAL A 269 8.16 -14.36 -9.69
N SER A 270 7.58 -15.38 -9.07
CA SER A 270 6.51 -15.22 -8.08
C SER A 270 6.87 -15.95 -6.79
N THR A 271 6.20 -15.60 -5.70
CA THR A 271 6.48 -16.14 -4.37
C THR A 271 5.27 -16.85 -3.81
N VAL A 272 5.52 -17.94 -3.10
CA VAL A 272 4.52 -18.71 -2.40
C VAL A 272 4.76 -18.73 -0.90
N GLN A 273 3.68 -18.66 -0.12
CA GLN A 273 3.70 -18.77 1.34
C GLN A 273 2.46 -19.54 1.80
N VAL A 274 2.63 -20.53 2.67
CA VAL A 274 1.53 -21.22 3.34
C VAL A 274 1.12 -20.45 4.59
N VAL A 275 -0.18 -20.18 4.71
CA VAL A 275 -0.83 -19.52 5.85
C VAL A 275 -1.87 -20.45 6.43
N GLN A 276 -1.74 -20.71 7.74
CA GLN A 276 -2.68 -21.53 8.49
C GLN A 276 -3.54 -20.64 9.38
N SER A 277 -4.82 -20.96 9.42
CA SER A 277 -5.80 -20.35 10.30
C SER A 277 -6.50 -21.43 11.11
N VAL A 278 -6.91 -21.05 12.31
CA VAL A 278 -7.63 -21.92 13.24
C VAL A 278 -9.09 -21.51 13.30
N ASP A 279 -9.98 -22.50 13.25
CA ASP A 279 -11.38 -22.34 13.64
C ASP A 279 -11.54 -22.74 15.11
N PHE A 280 -12.19 -21.88 15.90
CA PHE A 280 -12.52 -22.18 17.29
C PHE A 280 -13.82 -23.01 17.42
N LYS A 281 -14.49 -23.32 16.30
CA LYS A 281 -15.68 -24.17 16.18
C LYS A 281 -16.81 -23.77 17.14
N THR A 282 -17.02 -22.47 17.31
CA THR A 282 -18.00 -21.91 18.26
C THR A 282 -19.44 -21.85 17.72
N GLY A 283 -19.75 -22.53 16.61
CA GLY A 283 -21.09 -22.61 16.04
C GLY A 283 -21.63 -21.31 15.39
N SER A 284 -20.89 -20.21 15.47
CA SER A 284 -21.04 -19.00 14.65
C SER A 284 -19.96 -19.05 13.57
N PRO A 285 -20.13 -18.46 12.37
CA PRO A 285 -19.04 -18.25 11.43
C PRO A 285 -17.99 -17.32 12.07
N ALA A 286 -17.16 -17.88 12.95
CA ALA A 286 -16.04 -17.20 13.56
C ALA A 286 -15.01 -17.00 12.46
N GLU A 287 -14.61 -15.75 12.27
CA GLU A 287 -13.61 -15.37 11.29
C GLU A 287 -12.33 -16.19 11.53
N PRO A 288 -11.78 -16.87 10.51
CA PRO A 288 -10.57 -17.67 10.65
C PRO A 288 -9.45 -16.86 11.31
N HIS A 289 -9.01 -17.27 12.51
CA HIS A 289 -7.92 -16.57 13.18
C HIS A 289 -6.59 -17.05 12.59
N ARG A 290 -5.82 -16.12 12.02
CA ARG A 290 -4.49 -16.42 11.46
C ARG A 290 -3.57 -16.93 12.58
N LEU A 291 -2.94 -18.08 12.34
CA LEU A 291 -2.16 -18.80 13.35
C LEU A 291 -0.67 -18.81 13.02
N PHE A 292 -0.28 -19.57 12.00
CA PHE A 292 1.12 -19.72 11.60
C PHE A 292 1.33 -19.36 10.13
N GLU A 293 2.55 -18.90 9.86
CA GLU A 293 3.02 -18.57 8.53
C GLU A 293 4.35 -19.25 8.27
N SER A 294 4.45 -19.85 7.10
CA SER A 294 5.70 -20.44 6.63
C SER A 294 6.71 -19.40 6.16
N ASN A 295 7.93 -19.86 5.87
CA ASN A 295 8.87 -19.13 5.02
C ASN A 295 8.27 -18.89 3.62
N VAL A 296 8.92 -18.00 2.88
CA VAL A 296 8.55 -17.68 1.50
C VAL A 296 9.51 -18.40 0.55
N VAL A 297 8.98 -19.05 -0.49
CA VAL A 297 9.78 -19.69 -1.56
C VAL A 297 9.38 -19.10 -2.91
N ALA A 298 10.35 -18.94 -3.80
CA ALA A 298 10.12 -18.42 -5.14
C ALA A 298 9.94 -19.55 -6.17
N PHE A 299 9.07 -19.31 -7.15
CA PHE A 299 8.93 -20.13 -8.36
C PHE A 299 8.80 -19.20 -9.56
N VAL A 300 8.95 -19.75 -10.77
CA VAL A 300 8.84 -18.99 -12.01
C VAL A 300 7.55 -19.37 -12.71
N LEU A 301 6.66 -18.40 -12.91
CA LEU A 301 5.47 -18.55 -13.73
C LEU A 301 5.83 -18.20 -15.19
N ALA A 302 6.06 -19.21 -16.01
CA ALA A 302 6.48 -19.05 -17.39
C ALA A 302 5.37 -18.39 -18.22
N PRO A 303 5.69 -17.41 -19.08
CA PRO A 303 4.72 -16.86 -20.02
C PRO A 303 4.32 -17.93 -21.06
N LYS A 304 3.05 -17.99 -21.42
CA LYS A 304 2.51 -18.85 -22.46
C LYS A 304 1.91 -18.01 -23.57
N ILE A 305 2.35 -18.25 -24.79
CA ILE A 305 1.85 -17.53 -25.96
C ILE A 305 0.52 -18.15 -26.37
N LYS A 306 -0.53 -17.33 -26.44
CA LYS A 306 -1.85 -17.75 -26.95
C LYS A 306 -1.78 -17.83 -28.48
N ILE A 307 -2.14 -18.99 -28.99
CA ILE A 307 -2.22 -19.24 -30.43
C ILE A 307 -3.70 -19.41 -30.75
N ASN A 308 -4.26 -18.51 -31.55
CA ASN A 308 -5.70 -18.49 -31.89
C ASN A 308 -6.05 -19.47 -33.03
N GLN A 309 -5.20 -20.46 -33.32
CA GLN A 309 -5.42 -21.46 -34.37
C GLN A 309 -5.31 -22.88 -33.79
N PRO A 310 -6.24 -23.81 -34.11
CA PRO A 310 -6.16 -25.22 -33.70
C PRO A 310 -5.08 -26.00 -34.49
N PRO A 311 -4.58 -27.16 -34.02
CA PRO A 311 -3.59 -27.97 -34.74
C PRO A 311 -4.27 -28.88 -35.81
N PRO A 312 -3.58 -29.47 -36.84
CA PRO A 312 -2.23 -29.31 -37.41
C PRO A 312 -2.22 -29.00 -38.95
N PRO A 313 -1.05 -28.78 -39.60
CA PRO A 313 0.31 -28.94 -39.10
C PRO A 313 1.00 -27.61 -38.77
N GLU A 314 1.43 -27.53 -37.51
CA GLU A 314 2.28 -26.50 -36.89
C GLU A 314 1.57 -25.18 -36.51
N PRO A 315 1.73 -24.71 -35.25
CA PRO A 315 1.23 -23.40 -34.84
C PRO A 315 2.12 -22.30 -35.44
N VAL A 316 1.66 -21.68 -36.51
CA VAL A 316 2.38 -20.62 -37.23
C VAL A 316 1.59 -19.31 -37.11
N PHE A 317 2.23 -18.22 -36.67
CA PHE A 317 1.63 -16.88 -36.62
C PHE A 317 1.40 -16.25 -38.00
N GLY A 318 1.70 -16.97 -39.08
CA GLY A 318 1.75 -16.47 -40.45
C GLY A 318 3.04 -15.70 -40.74
N THR A 319 2.93 -14.73 -41.63
CA THR A 319 4.05 -13.96 -42.17
C THR A 319 4.03 -12.52 -41.67
N VAL A 320 5.18 -12.03 -41.20
CA VAL A 320 5.38 -10.66 -40.73
C VAL A 320 6.49 -10.02 -41.54
N ALA A 321 6.26 -8.82 -42.06
CA ALA A 321 7.28 -8.10 -42.78
C ALA A 321 8.25 -7.37 -41.84
N ARG A 322 9.51 -7.24 -42.27
CA ARG A 322 10.48 -6.31 -41.67
C ARG A 322 9.86 -4.91 -41.55
N GLY A 323 10.12 -4.23 -40.43
CA GLY A 323 9.53 -2.92 -40.13
C GLY A 323 8.06 -2.94 -39.74
N ALA A 324 7.35 -4.07 -39.85
CA ALA A 324 5.97 -4.21 -39.38
C ALA A 324 5.93 -4.50 -37.88
N ASP A 325 4.73 -4.39 -37.31
CA ASP A 325 4.50 -4.71 -35.91
C ASP A 325 4.00 -6.14 -35.75
N PHE A 326 4.70 -6.94 -34.96
CA PHE A 326 4.31 -8.29 -34.58
C PHE A 326 3.59 -8.27 -33.24
N THR A 327 2.33 -8.68 -33.22
CA THR A 327 1.50 -8.70 -32.00
C THR A 327 1.38 -10.11 -31.44
N LEU A 328 1.69 -10.28 -30.15
CA LEU A 328 1.58 -11.53 -29.42
C LEU A 328 0.58 -11.40 -28.27
N GLU A 329 -0.35 -12.34 -28.18
CA GLU A 329 -1.19 -12.52 -27.00
C GLU A 329 -0.52 -13.51 -26.05
N VAL A 330 -0.44 -13.16 -24.76
CA VAL A 330 0.22 -13.97 -23.73
C VAL A 330 -0.65 -14.12 -22.47
N THR A 331 -0.40 -15.21 -21.75
CA THR A 331 -0.93 -15.46 -20.41
C THR A 331 0.20 -16.04 -19.56
N PRO A 332 0.41 -15.63 -18.30
CA PRO A 332 -0.34 -14.63 -17.52
C PRO A 332 -0.14 -13.20 -18.03
N PRO A 333 -0.87 -12.19 -17.48
CA PRO A 333 -0.58 -10.78 -17.77
C PRO A 333 0.86 -10.40 -17.40
N ILE A 334 1.39 -9.37 -18.05
CA ILE A 334 2.75 -8.85 -17.80
C ILE A 334 2.66 -7.43 -17.25
N GLU A 335 3.36 -7.16 -16.16
CA GLU A 335 3.44 -5.87 -15.47
C GLU A 335 4.31 -4.85 -16.20
N ARG A 336 3.95 -3.58 -16.05
CA ARG A 336 4.58 -2.45 -16.77
C ARG A 336 6.10 -2.38 -16.63
N ALA A 337 6.63 -2.77 -15.47
CA ALA A 337 8.04 -2.64 -15.14
C ALA A 337 8.92 -3.83 -15.58
N GLN A 338 8.35 -4.89 -16.14
CA GLN A 338 9.08 -6.12 -16.46
C GLN A 338 9.90 -5.97 -17.75
N ASP A 339 11.07 -6.60 -17.79
CA ASP A 339 11.89 -6.70 -19.01
C ASP A 339 11.31 -7.80 -19.90
N VAL A 340 10.84 -7.41 -21.09
CA VAL A 340 10.17 -8.32 -22.02
C VAL A 340 10.97 -8.38 -23.32
N ARG A 341 11.32 -9.59 -23.73
CA ARG A 341 12.05 -9.84 -24.97
C ARG A 341 11.36 -10.90 -25.81
N LEU A 342 11.23 -10.62 -27.10
CA LEU A 342 10.86 -11.59 -28.11
C LEU A 342 12.13 -12.27 -28.62
N LEU A 343 12.15 -13.59 -28.60
CA LEU A 343 13.24 -14.42 -29.11
C LEU A 343 12.75 -15.12 -30.38
N LEU A 344 13.41 -14.82 -31.50
CA LEU A 344 13.26 -15.47 -32.80
C LEU A 344 14.51 -16.32 -33.04
N ASP A 345 14.46 -17.60 -32.66
CA ASP A 345 15.63 -18.47 -32.54
C ASP A 345 16.74 -17.85 -31.68
N ASN A 346 17.81 -17.35 -32.30
CA ASN A 346 18.95 -16.66 -31.67
C ASN A 346 18.86 -15.13 -31.75
N TYR A 347 17.92 -14.58 -32.51
CA TYR A 347 17.70 -13.15 -32.65
C TYR A 347 16.75 -12.63 -31.57
N THR A 348 17.08 -11.51 -30.94
CA THR A 348 16.33 -10.97 -29.79
C THR A 348 15.83 -9.57 -30.09
N ILE A 349 14.53 -9.35 -29.87
CA ILE A 349 13.88 -8.04 -29.99
C ILE A 349 13.37 -7.65 -28.60
N ALA A 350 13.96 -6.62 -28.01
CA ALA A 350 13.50 -6.07 -26.74
C ALA A 350 12.23 -5.24 -26.93
N LEU A 351 11.25 -5.41 -26.04
CA LEU A 351 10.12 -4.49 -25.95
C LEU A 351 10.59 -3.21 -25.26
N PRO A 352 10.34 -2.02 -25.83
CA PRO A 352 10.68 -0.76 -25.16
C PRO A 352 9.99 -0.62 -23.81
N ALA A 353 10.63 0.10 -22.88
CA ALA A 353 10.05 0.40 -21.57
C ALA A 353 8.70 1.11 -21.73
N ARG A 354 7.69 0.63 -20.98
CA ARG A 354 6.32 1.12 -21.09
C ARG A 354 6.11 2.41 -20.28
N PRO A 355 5.45 3.45 -20.84
CA PRO A 355 5.27 4.74 -20.18
C PRO A 355 4.31 4.65 -18.99
N ALA A 356 4.41 5.59 -18.05
CA ALA A 356 3.58 5.56 -16.83
C ALA A 356 2.06 5.68 -17.09
N SER A 357 1.65 6.14 -18.27
CA SER A 357 0.25 6.20 -18.71
C SER A 357 -0.31 4.85 -19.14
N ASP A 358 0.53 3.84 -19.41
CA ASP A 358 0.06 2.51 -19.80
C ASP A 358 -0.59 1.79 -18.62
N PRO A 359 -1.59 0.92 -18.88
CA PRO A 359 -2.18 0.06 -17.87
C PRO A 359 -1.11 -0.72 -17.08
N PRO A 360 -1.34 -1.00 -15.79
CA PRO A 360 -0.36 -1.67 -14.93
C PRO A 360 0.01 -3.06 -15.44
N THR A 361 -0.92 -3.75 -16.10
CA THR A 361 -0.73 -5.06 -16.72
C THR A 361 -1.29 -5.12 -18.13
N ARG A 362 -0.74 -6.01 -18.98
CA ARG A 362 -1.22 -6.23 -20.35
C ARG A 362 -1.00 -7.68 -20.80
N THR A 363 -1.86 -8.20 -21.66
CA THR A 363 -1.73 -9.54 -22.29
C THR A 363 -1.37 -9.47 -23.77
N SER A 364 -1.58 -8.33 -24.43
CA SER A 364 -1.28 -8.12 -25.85
C SER A 364 -0.01 -7.30 -25.99
N LEU A 365 1.05 -7.85 -26.58
CA LEU A 365 2.34 -7.20 -26.73
C LEU A 365 2.66 -6.94 -28.19
N LYS A 366 3.13 -5.73 -28.50
CA LYS A 366 3.41 -5.28 -29.86
C LYS A 366 4.90 -5.04 -30.03
N PHE A 367 5.56 -5.89 -30.80
CA PHE A 367 6.99 -5.82 -31.09
C PHE A 367 7.19 -5.21 -32.48
N LYS A 368 7.99 -4.13 -32.57
CA LYS A 368 8.44 -3.62 -33.87
C LYS A 368 9.52 -4.56 -34.38
N VAL A 369 9.32 -5.24 -35.52
CA VAL A 369 10.37 -6.07 -36.13
C VAL A 369 11.37 -5.14 -36.81
N PRO A 370 12.64 -5.06 -36.37
CA PRO A 370 13.63 -4.19 -37.00
C PRO A 370 13.82 -4.49 -38.50
N SER A 371 14.14 -3.47 -39.31
CA SER A 371 14.31 -3.61 -40.76
C SER A 371 15.49 -4.50 -41.16
N ASP A 372 16.47 -4.64 -40.27
CA ASP A 372 17.66 -5.47 -40.38
C ASP A 372 17.48 -6.91 -39.85
N SER A 373 16.31 -7.25 -39.29
CA SER A 373 16.03 -8.59 -38.74
C SER A 373 16.15 -9.68 -39.83
N PRO A 374 16.77 -10.84 -39.55
CA PRO A 374 16.92 -11.89 -40.56
C PRO A 374 15.57 -12.38 -41.11
N THR A 375 15.51 -12.69 -42.42
CA THR A 375 14.32 -13.31 -43.05
C THR A 375 14.35 -14.83 -42.90
N GLY A 376 13.17 -15.46 -42.88
CA GLY A 376 13.06 -16.92 -42.81
C GLY A 376 12.01 -17.38 -41.82
N LYS A 377 12.05 -18.66 -41.47
CA LYS A 377 11.15 -19.27 -40.47
C LYS A 377 11.88 -19.34 -39.14
N PHE A 378 11.27 -18.78 -38.09
CA PHE A 378 11.86 -18.73 -36.74
C PHE A 378 10.95 -19.36 -35.70
N LEU A 379 11.52 -20.03 -34.70
CA LEU A 379 10.78 -20.40 -33.49
C LEU A 379 10.60 -19.17 -32.62
N VAL A 380 9.38 -18.97 -32.14
CA VAL A 380 8.98 -17.83 -31.33
C VAL A 380 8.98 -18.21 -29.87
N ARG A 381 9.77 -17.50 -29.06
CA ARG A 381 9.66 -17.53 -27.60
C ARG A 381 9.54 -16.12 -27.08
N ILE A 382 8.91 -15.99 -25.92
CA ILE A 382 8.92 -14.75 -25.15
C ILE A 382 9.65 -14.97 -23.83
N GLN A 383 10.47 -14.00 -23.45
CA GLN A 383 11.14 -13.96 -22.16
C GLN A 383 10.61 -12.77 -21.36
N VAL A 384 10.22 -13.00 -20.10
CA VAL A 384 9.77 -11.98 -19.15
C VAL A 384 10.59 -12.10 -17.87
N ASP A 385 11.39 -11.10 -17.53
CA ASP A 385 12.28 -11.10 -16.36
C ASP A 385 13.15 -12.38 -16.26
N GLY A 386 13.61 -12.87 -17.41
CA GLY A 386 14.40 -14.10 -17.52
C GLY A 386 13.58 -15.38 -17.74
N ALA A 387 12.28 -15.40 -17.40
CA ALA A 387 11.39 -16.54 -17.59
C ALA A 387 10.98 -16.73 -19.05
N GLN A 388 11.31 -17.87 -19.67
CA GLN A 388 11.02 -18.14 -21.08
C GLN A 388 9.75 -18.99 -21.25
N SER A 389 9.00 -18.71 -22.32
CA SER A 389 7.90 -19.56 -22.76
C SER A 389 8.41 -20.90 -23.31
N LYS A 390 7.69 -21.99 -23.05
CA LYS A 390 8.03 -23.30 -23.62
C LYS A 390 7.75 -23.34 -25.12
N LEU A 391 8.58 -24.09 -25.84
CA LEU A 391 8.33 -24.49 -27.22
C LEU A 391 7.57 -25.82 -27.23
N VAL A 392 6.76 -26.00 -28.26
CA VAL A 392 6.16 -27.30 -28.60
C VAL A 392 7.26 -28.17 -29.20
N ALA A 393 7.52 -29.31 -28.58
CA ALA A 393 8.50 -30.29 -29.04
C ALA A 393 7.79 -31.54 -29.56
N ASP A 394 8.32 -32.12 -30.63
CA ASP A 394 7.99 -33.43 -31.16
C ASP A 394 9.21 -34.35 -30.98
N ALA A 395 8.97 -35.59 -30.55
CA ALA A 395 10.04 -36.53 -30.22
C ALA A 395 10.96 -36.88 -31.41
N VAL A 396 10.50 -36.68 -32.65
CA VAL A 396 11.24 -37.00 -33.88
C VAL A 396 11.69 -35.75 -34.61
N LYS A 397 10.86 -34.70 -34.64
CA LYS A 397 11.11 -33.47 -35.43
C LYS A 397 11.77 -32.33 -34.64
N GLY A 398 12.05 -32.53 -33.35
CA GLY A 398 12.55 -31.47 -32.48
C GLY A 398 11.47 -30.42 -32.19
N TYR A 399 11.85 -29.16 -32.06
CA TYR A 399 10.89 -28.08 -31.78
C TYR A 399 10.02 -27.75 -33.01
N THR A 400 8.71 -27.88 -32.88
CA THR A 400 7.73 -27.72 -33.96
C THR A 400 6.97 -26.39 -33.89
N GLY A 401 7.07 -25.63 -32.80
CA GLY A 401 6.56 -24.27 -32.73
C GLY A 401 6.55 -23.68 -31.33
N PRO A 402 5.96 -22.48 -31.14
CA PRO A 402 5.32 -21.63 -32.15
C PRO A 402 6.31 -21.11 -33.21
N LYS A 403 5.87 -20.88 -34.45
CA LYS A 403 6.72 -20.36 -35.54
C LYS A 403 6.18 -19.06 -36.13
N VAL A 404 7.07 -18.23 -36.65
CA VAL A 404 6.72 -17.05 -37.47
C VAL A 404 7.61 -17.00 -38.71
N VAL A 405 7.07 -16.50 -39.81
CA VAL A 405 7.84 -16.26 -41.04
C VAL A 405 8.14 -14.77 -41.15
N ILE A 406 9.41 -14.38 -41.10
CA ILE A 406 9.82 -12.99 -41.34
C ILE A 406 10.17 -12.83 -42.81
N ILE A 407 9.45 -11.94 -43.51
CA ILE A 407 9.71 -11.62 -44.92
C ILE A 407 10.25 -10.20 -45.06
N CYS A 408 10.88 -9.96 -46.19
CA CYS A 408 11.21 -8.62 -46.63
C CYS A 408 10.12 -8.11 -47.60
N ASN A 409 9.60 -6.91 -47.37
CA ASN A 409 8.55 -6.28 -48.19
C ASN A 409 8.99 -4.97 -48.88
N SER A 410 10.10 -4.38 -48.47
CA SER A 410 10.66 -3.16 -49.05
C SER A 410 12.17 -3.14 -48.83
N LYS A 411 12.91 -2.59 -49.80
CA LYS A 411 14.38 -2.60 -49.83
C LYS A 411 14.97 -4.01 -49.67
N CYS A 412 14.47 -4.95 -50.44
CA CYS A 412 14.89 -6.35 -50.39
C CYS A 412 15.89 -6.64 -51.49
N LEU A 413 16.81 -7.56 -51.26
CA LEU A 413 17.66 -8.15 -52.29
C LEU A 413 17.25 -9.59 -52.46
N ARG A 414 17.04 -10.01 -53.71
CA ARG A 414 16.69 -11.38 -54.05
C ARG A 414 17.63 -11.89 -55.13
N CYS A 415 18.18 -13.08 -54.92
CA CYS A 415 18.77 -13.85 -56.00
C CYS A 415 17.63 -14.44 -56.83
N THR A 416 17.33 -13.81 -57.97
CA THR A 416 16.19 -14.25 -58.80
C THR A 416 16.55 -15.40 -59.73
N ALA A 417 17.82 -15.56 -60.08
CA ALA A 417 18.30 -16.65 -60.91
C ALA A 417 19.80 -16.91 -60.68
N ILE A 418 20.19 -18.17 -60.77
CA ILE A 418 21.57 -18.62 -60.88
C ILE A 418 21.67 -19.41 -62.18
N ALA A 419 22.45 -18.91 -63.15
CA ALA A 419 22.71 -19.60 -64.41
C ALA A 419 24.15 -20.12 -64.42
N LEU A 420 24.34 -21.40 -64.69
CA LEU A 420 25.64 -22.05 -64.76
C LEU A 420 25.94 -22.45 -66.20
N ASN A 421 27.16 -22.18 -66.67
CA ASN A 421 27.62 -22.50 -68.02
C ASN A 421 28.98 -23.19 -67.97
N LEU A 422 29.16 -24.20 -68.82
CA LEU A 422 30.45 -24.88 -68.97
C LEU A 422 31.42 -24.01 -69.76
N THR A 423 32.67 -23.96 -69.33
CA THR A 423 33.78 -23.32 -70.03
C THR A 423 34.88 -24.34 -70.32
N ALA A 424 35.82 -24.00 -71.21
CA ALA A 424 36.91 -24.90 -71.58
C ALA A 424 37.70 -25.40 -70.35
N SER A 425 37.91 -24.54 -69.35
CA SER A 425 38.72 -24.83 -68.14
C SER A 425 37.92 -25.02 -66.85
N GLY A 426 36.60 -24.81 -66.84
CA GLY A 426 35.80 -24.95 -65.62
C GLY A 426 34.32 -24.61 -65.80
N VAL A 427 33.75 -23.88 -64.84
CA VAL A 427 32.35 -23.46 -64.81
C VAL A 427 32.27 -21.96 -64.57
N GLU A 428 31.34 -21.31 -65.27
CA GLU A 428 30.96 -19.92 -65.06
C GLU A 428 29.57 -19.85 -64.43
N GLY A 429 29.42 -19.10 -63.35
CA GLY A 429 28.15 -18.81 -62.70
C GLY A 429 27.75 -17.35 -62.84
N LEU A 430 26.54 -17.11 -63.30
CA LEU A 430 25.91 -15.79 -63.37
C LEU A 430 24.79 -15.72 -62.34
N VAL A 431 24.95 -14.84 -61.34
CA VAL A 431 23.98 -14.61 -60.28
C VAL A 431 23.24 -13.30 -60.57
N THR A 432 21.91 -13.36 -60.66
CA THR A 432 21.05 -12.19 -60.94
C THR A 432 20.39 -11.69 -59.66
N VAL A 433 20.76 -10.49 -59.22
CA VAL A 433 20.20 -9.83 -58.03
C VAL A 433 19.22 -8.74 -58.44
N LYS A 434 18.01 -8.82 -57.88
CA LYS A 434 16.95 -7.83 -58.07
C LYS A 434 16.33 -7.42 -56.75
N ASP A 435 15.66 -6.27 -56.74
CA ASP A 435 14.87 -5.83 -55.60
C ASP A 435 13.48 -6.48 -55.55
N GLU A 436 12.66 -6.09 -54.56
CA GLU A 436 11.28 -6.54 -54.43
C GLU A 436 10.37 -6.18 -55.61
N ASN A 437 10.74 -5.16 -56.40
CA ASN A 437 10.01 -4.68 -57.58
C ASN A 437 10.58 -5.27 -58.89
N ALA A 438 11.46 -6.28 -58.79
CA ALA A 438 12.16 -6.90 -59.91
C ALA A 438 13.09 -5.95 -60.69
N VAL A 439 13.53 -4.85 -60.07
CA VAL A 439 14.53 -3.93 -60.61
C VAL A 439 15.92 -4.51 -60.36
N ALA A 440 16.79 -4.45 -61.37
CA ALA A 440 18.18 -4.89 -61.28
C ALA A 440 18.96 -4.07 -60.25
N MET A 441 19.69 -4.75 -59.37
CA MET A 441 20.39 -4.10 -58.27
C MET A 441 21.89 -4.06 -58.50
N GLN A 442 22.39 -2.91 -58.97
CA GLN A 442 23.81 -2.64 -59.18
C GLN A 442 24.57 -2.49 -57.86
N ASP A 443 25.87 -2.80 -57.84
CA ASP A 443 26.78 -2.63 -56.69
C ASP A 443 26.32 -3.36 -55.42
N SER A 444 25.58 -4.47 -55.59
CA SER A 444 25.24 -5.39 -54.52
C SER A 444 26.37 -6.41 -54.41
N GLU A 445 26.91 -6.60 -53.22
CA GLU A 445 28.00 -7.53 -52.97
C GLU A 445 27.42 -8.93 -52.73
N VAL A 446 27.68 -9.85 -53.65
CA VAL A 446 27.21 -11.24 -53.61
C VAL A 446 28.35 -12.11 -53.13
N ALA A 447 28.16 -12.77 -51.99
CA ALA A 447 29.08 -13.78 -51.46
C ALA A 447 28.55 -15.18 -51.78
N ILE A 448 29.41 -16.04 -52.31
CA ILE A 448 29.07 -17.41 -52.71
C ILE A 448 30.10 -18.41 -52.18
N THR A 449 29.69 -19.68 -52.12
CA THR A 449 30.59 -20.83 -51.98
C THR A 449 30.41 -21.75 -53.19
N TRP A 450 31.51 -22.08 -53.84
CA TRP A 450 31.59 -23.19 -54.80
C TRP A 450 31.89 -24.49 -54.07
N THR A 451 31.19 -25.57 -54.41
CA THR A 451 31.59 -26.94 -54.08
C THR A 451 32.07 -27.60 -55.36
N LEU A 452 33.33 -28.04 -55.38
CA LEU A 452 33.96 -28.71 -56.50
C LEU A 452 33.64 -30.22 -56.51
N PRO A 453 33.85 -30.95 -57.63
CA PRO A 453 33.58 -32.39 -57.73
C PRO A 453 34.30 -33.26 -56.70
N GLU A 454 35.45 -32.82 -56.22
CA GLU A 454 36.27 -33.48 -55.20
C GLU A 454 35.80 -33.21 -53.75
N GLY A 455 34.74 -32.41 -53.58
CA GLY A 455 34.12 -32.08 -52.30
C GLY A 455 34.73 -30.89 -51.57
N THR A 456 35.81 -30.29 -52.10
CA THR A 456 36.39 -29.05 -51.55
C THR A 456 35.50 -27.86 -51.84
N THR A 457 35.46 -26.91 -50.91
CA THR A 457 34.71 -25.66 -51.06
C THR A 457 35.62 -24.47 -51.27
N GLN A 458 35.19 -23.51 -52.10
CA GLN A 458 35.88 -22.24 -52.32
C GLN A 458 34.91 -21.07 -52.29
N ASP A 459 35.17 -20.10 -51.41
CA ASP A 459 34.37 -18.88 -51.31
C ASP A 459 34.82 -17.84 -52.34
N ASP A 460 33.88 -17.11 -52.91
CA ASP A 460 34.15 -15.95 -53.78
C ASP A 460 33.14 -14.84 -53.50
N THR A 461 33.52 -13.60 -53.77
CA THR A 461 32.67 -12.43 -53.56
C THR A 461 32.82 -11.46 -54.72
N ARG A 462 31.69 -11.03 -55.31
CA ARG A 462 31.66 -10.11 -56.45
C ARG A 462 30.54 -9.11 -56.32
N LYS A 463 30.73 -7.92 -56.88
CA LYS A 463 29.68 -6.91 -57.00
C LYS A 463 28.90 -7.09 -58.30
N THR A 464 27.62 -6.81 -58.25
CA THR A 464 26.75 -6.82 -59.41
C THR A 464 26.97 -5.60 -60.32
N ASP A 465 26.86 -5.81 -61.63
CA ASP A 465 26.89 -4.75 -62.64
C ASP A 465 25.56 -3.96 -62.74
N ASN A 466 25.44 -3.07 -63.73
CA ASN A 466 24.24 -2.27 -63.97
C ASN A 466 22.98 -3.09 -64.37
N LEU A 467 23.15 -4.37 -64.70
CA LEU A 467 22.06 -5.32 -64.96
C LEU A 467 21.76 -6.21 -63.73
N GLY A 468 22.43 -5.96 -62.60
CA GLY A 468 22.28 -6.75 -61.38
C GLY A 468 22.97 -8.11 -61.47
N LEU A 469 23.90 -8.30 -62.42
CA LEU A 469 24.60 -9.56 -62.62
C LEU A 469 25.96 -9.57 -61.93
N ALA A 470 26.21 -10.61 -61.13
CA ALA A 470 27.52 -10.93 -60.60
C ALA A 470 28.04 -12.20 -61.29
N LYS A 471 29.22 -12.08 -61.92
CA LYS A 471 29.87 -13.18 -62.65
C LYS A 471 30.97 -13.81 -61.82
N PHE A 472 30.88 -15.13 -61.67
CA PHE A 472 31.82 -15.97 -60.93
C PHE A 472 32.41 -17.02 -61.86
N THR A 473 33.69 -17.35 -61.71
CA THR A 473 34.37 -18.36 -62.53
C THR A 473 35.21 -19.24 -61.64
N ILE A 474 35.08 -20.56 -61.80
CA ILE A 474 35.86 -21.56 -61.08
C ILE A 474 36.47 -22.55 -62.08
N THR A 475 37.71 -22.97 -61.85
CA THR A 475 38.41 -23.97 -62.69
C THR A 475 38.47 -25.32 -61.97
N GLY A 476 38.33 -26.42 -62.72
CA GLY A 476 38.43 -27.76 -62.15
C GLY A 476 38.16 -28.88 -63.17
N GLY A 477 38.21 -30.12 -62.69
CA GLY A 477 38.00 -31.35 -63.47
C GLY A 477 36.53 -31.63 -63.85
N SER A 478 36.26 -32.81 -64.41
CA SER A 478 34.89 -33.26 -64.71
C SER A 478 34.15 -33.65 -63.44
N GLY A 479 32.83 -33.43 -63.41
CA GLY A 479 31.97 -33.75 -62.27
C GLY A 479 31.00 -32.63 -61.90
N GLU A 480 30.32 -32.78 -60.77
CA GLU A 480 29.31 -31.84 -60.30
C GLU A 480 29.92 -30.63 -59.59
N TYR A 481 29.47 -29.45 -59.99
CA TYR A 481 29.77 -28.17 -59.35
C TYR A 481 28.49 -27.62 -58.74
N ILE A 482 28.56 -27.15 -57.50
CA ILE A 482 27.44 -26.48 -56.81
C ILE A 482 27.86 -25.05 -56.51
N LEU A 483 27.05 -24.08 -56.91
CA LEU A 483 27.17 -22.69 -56.47
C LEU A 483 26.08 -22.44 -55.43
N ALA A 484 26.48 -22.08 -54.21
CA ALA A 484 25.57 -21.66 -53.14
C ALA A 484 25.77 -20.17 -52.81
N ILE A 485 24.67 -19.43 -52.64
CA ILE A 485 24.68 -18.04 -52.18
C ILE A 485 24.78 -18.04 -50.66
N ASN A 486 25.80 -17.37 -50.12
CA ASN A 486 25.98 -17.20 -48.68
C ASN A 486 25.23 -15.96 -48.19
N ASP A 487 25.45 -14.82 -48.84
CA ASP A 487 24.83 -13.55 -48.48
C ASP A 487 24.82 -12.57 -49.67
N ILE A 488 23.94 -11.57 -49.60
CA ILE A 488 23.91 -10.45 -50.55
C ILE A 488 23.80 -9.14 -49.76
N LEU A 489 24.84 -8.31 -49.83
CA LEU A 489 24.95 -7.09 -49.05
C LEU A 489 24.82 -5.84 -49.93
N LYS A 490 23.97 -4.91 -49.49
CA LYS A 490 23.92 -3.53 -50.01
C LYS A 490 23.39 -2.61 -48.93
N THR A 491 23.96 -1.41 -48.81
CA THR A 491 23.52 -0.39 -47.85
C THR A 491 22.02 -0.12 -47.98
N ASP A 492 21.31 -0.07 -46.86
CA ASP A 492 19.85 0.11 -46.74
C ASP A 492 18.99 -1.04 -47.28
N PHE A 493 19.57 -2.12 -47.80
CA PHE A 493 18.83 -3.28 -48.29
C PHE A 493 19.09 -4.53 -47.44
N ALA A 494 18.13 -5.45 -47.53
CA ALA A 494 18.08 -6.68 -46.78
C ALA A 494 18.04 -7.90 -47.70
N PHE A 495 18.92 -8.88 -47.53
CA PHE A 495 18.83 -10.13 -48.26
C PHE A 495 17.61 -10.95 -47.82
N ASP A 496 16.74 -11.26 -48.79
CA ASP A 496 15.52 -12.08 -48.62
C ASP A 496 15.79 -13.50 -49.13
N GLN A 497 16.36 -14.33 -48.25
CA GLN A 497 16.75 -15.70 -48.59
C GLN A 497 15.55 -16.57 -49.01
N GLN A 498 14.37 -16.32 -48.44
CA GLN A 498 13.21 -17.18 -48.63
C GLN A 498 12.56 -17.04 -50.02
N GLN A 499 12.76 -15.90 -50.67
CA GLN A 499 12.32 -15.64 -52.05
C GLN A 499 13.50 -15.66 -53.04
N SER A 500 14.65 -16.17 -52.61
CA SER A 500 15.86 -16.25 -53.41
C SER A 500 16.13 -17.69 -53.86
N THR A 501 16.70 -17.83 -55.06
CA THR A 501 17.39 -19.05 -55.47
C THR A 501 18.72 -19.10 -54.73
N LEU A 502 18.86 -20.01 -53.77
CA LEU A 502 20.04 -20.06 -52.89
C LEU A 502 21.16 -20.97 -53.41
N SER A 503 20.86 -21.90 -54.32
CA SER A 503 21.88 -22.76 -54.90
C SER A 503 21.48 -23.27 -56.27
N GLN A 504 22.47 -23.62 -57.09
CA GLN A 504 22.29 -24.34 -58.35
C GLN A 504 23.48 -25.26 -58.59
N SER A 505 23.27 -26.38 -59.30
CA SER A 505 24.36 -27.27 -59.71
C SER A 505 24.42 -27.50 -61.22
N ILE A 506 25.61 -27.85 -61.71
CA ILE A 506 25.86 -28.25 -63.09
C ILE A 506 26.90 -29.36 -63.11
N VAL A 507 26.79 -30.28 -64.07
CA VAL A 507 27.79 -31.34 -64.29
C VAL A 507 28.60 -31.00 -65.53
N LYS A 508 29.93 -30.94 -65.36
CA LYS A 508 30.90 -30.71 -66.46
C LYS A 508 31.39 -32.02 -67.08
#